data_AF-A0AAN8MNH7-F1
#
_entry.id   AF-A0AAN8MNH7-F1
#
_cell.length_a   1.000
_cell.length_b   1.000
_cell.length_c   1.000
_cell.angle_alpha   90.00
_cell.angle_beta   90.00
_cell.angle_gamma   90.00
#
_symmetry.space_group_name_H-M   'P 1'
#
loop_
_entity.id
_entity.type
_entity.pdbx_description
1 polymer ?
#
loop_
_entity_poly.entity_id
_entity_poly.type
_entity_poly.pdbx_seq_one_letter_code
_entity_poly.pdbx_strand_id
1 'polypeptide(L)'
;MKFLSAASVLLYAVVVAAGSNVIDLTPKNFDEVITNSGRPALVKFFAPWCGHCKKMAPTYDELGDAFASVSDQVVIAKVDADKHRELGKRFEIKGFPTLKWFDGKSDKPITYDSARTLEAMTKYITDKTGIKLGGAAAPKKEPESPVKALTDANFEAVTADPAKGVFVKFYAPWCTYCKMLAAPYEELAKTFARDPSVVIAEINCDELAGRVACVKHNIESYPTLKYFPAGSSEPIPHEESRTIEGLVDYINRQAGLNRLPGGGLNSKAGRIEVLDDIIREKLPKGLVGVHDEFVEKVKGLEHKYAAYYVRVAKKLEEKKDYVKGELERLTNMVTKGGLHADKVDDITQRQNILKRFNGEEDEVVSEEKKDDEKDEL
;
A
#
# COMPACT_ATOMS: atom_id res chain seq x y z
N MET A 1 -61.58 -24.62 12.02
CA MET A 1 -60.61 -23.52 11.86
C MET A 1 -59.22 -24.07 12.15
N LYS A 2 -58.42 -24.35 11.11
CA LYS A 2 -57.03 -24.83 11.25
C LYS A 2 -56.11 -23.63 11.01
N PHE A 3 -55.35 -23.24 12.02
CA PHE A 3 -54.34 -22.20 11.94
C PHE A 3 -53.12 -22.72 11.16
N LEU A 4 -52.70 -21.99 10.13
CA LEU A 4 -51.41 -22.17 9.47
C LEU A 4 -50.32 -21.56 10.37
N SER A 5 -49.38 -22.39 10.80
CA SER A 5 -48.16 -21.96 11.49
C SER A 5 -47.07 -21.70 10.44
N ALA A 6 -46.56 -20.47 10.39
CA ALA A 6 -45.43 -20.10 9.55
C ALA A 6 -44.12 -20.54 10.26
N ALA A 7 -43.42 -21.50 9.67
CA ALA A 7 -42.10 -21.90 10.12
C ALA A 7 -41.05 -20.86 9.66
N SER A 8 -40.47 -20.14 10.63
CA SER A 8 -39.33 -19.25 10.42
C SER A 8 -38.08 -20.09 10.19
N VAL A 9 -37.54 -20.08 8.97
CA VAL A 9 -36.26 -20.71 8.64
C VAL A 9 -35.15 -19.71 8.99
N LEU A 10 -34.56 -19.86 10.17
CA LEU A 10 -33.32 -19.17 10.50
C LEU A 10 -32.18 -19.79 9.66
N LEU A 11 -31.70 -19.04 8.67
CA LEU A 11 -30.49 -19.36 7.93
C LEU A 11 -29.28 -19.06 8.84
N TYR A 12 -28.73 -20.10 9.48
CA TYR A 12 -27.42 -19.99 10.13
C TYR A 12 -26.35 -19.89 9.04
N ALA A 13 -25.73 -18.71 8.91
CA ALA A 13 -24.49 -18.57 8.16
C ALA A 13 -23.39 -19.35 8.92
N VAL A 14 -23.02 -20.52 8.41
CA VAL A 14 -21.85 -21.26 8.88
C VAL A 14 -20.62 -20.51 8.38
N VAL A 15 -19.97 -19.78 9.28
CA VAL A 15 -18.61 -19.29 9.05
C VAL A 15 -17.69 -20.51 9.12
N VAL A 16 -17.23 -21.00 7.97
CA VAL A 16 -16.15 -21.97 7.91
C VAL A 16 -14.86 -21.23 8.27
N ALA A 17 -14.38 -21.42 9.51
CA ALA A 17 -13.02 -21.06 9.85
C ALA A 17 -12.07 -21.96 9.03
N ALA A 18 -11.32 -21.37 8.11
CA ALA A 18 -10.24 -22.05 7.42
C ALA A 18 -9.18 -22.46 8.47
N GLY A 19 -8.99 -23.77 8.67
CA GLY A 19 -7.95 -24.29 9.57
C GLY A 19 -6.56 -24.03 9.00
N SER A 20 -5.61 -23.63 9.86
CA SER A 20 -4.19 -23.50 9.50
C SER A 20 -3.63 -24.85 9.04
N ASN A 21 -2.83 -24.87 7.96
CA ASN A 21 -2.13 -26.06 7.47
C ASN A 21 -0.89 -26.43 8.31
N VAL A 22 -0.68 -25.77 9.46
CA VAL A 22 0.37 -26.10 10.43
C VAL A 22 -0.17 -27.09 11.46
N ILE A 23 0.48 -28.23 11.58
CA ILE A 23 0.06 -29.29 12.51
C ILE A 23 0.38 -28.89 13.96
N ASP A 24 -0.63 -28.93 14.82
CA ASP A 24 -0.47 -28.80 16.27
C ASP A 24 0.02 -30.11 16.89
N LEU A 25 1.24 -30.07 17.42
CA LEU A 25 1.85 -31.20 18.11
C LEU A 25 1.56 -31.14 19.61
N THR A 26 1.31 -32.32 20.13
CA THR A 26 1.14 -32.64 21.54
C THR A 26 1.99 -33.88 21.85
N PRO A 27 2.23 -34.21 23.13
CA PRO A 27 2.96 -35.43 23.49
C PRO A 27 2.34 -36.71 22.94
N LYS A 28 1.04 -36.70 22.65
CA LYS A 28 0.31 -37.86 22.15
C LYS A 28 0.59 -38.16 20.68
N ASN A 29 0.87 -37.14 19.85
CA ASN A 29 1.06 -37.29 18.41
C ASN A 29 2.48 -36.94 17.94
N PHE A 30 3.33 -36.36 18.80
CA PHE A 30 4.65 -35.87 18.40
C PHE A 30 5.49 -36.96 17.75
N ASP A 31 5.65 -38.10 18.43
CA ASP A 31 6.52 -39.18 17.92
C ASP A 31 5.95 -39.82 16.66
N GLU A 32 4.64 -39.94 16.54
CA GLU A 32 4.00 -40.45 15.32
C GLU A 32 4.24 -39.50 14.12
N VAL A 33 4.01 -38.21 14.32
CA VAL A 33 4.06 -37.21 13.25
C VAL A 33 5.49 -36.84 12.84
N ILE A 34 6.42 -36.78 13.81
CA ILE A 34 7.77 -36.26 13.60
C ILE A 34 8.82 -37.37 13.57
N THR A 35 8.83 -38.25 14.58
CA THR A 35 9.90 -39.24 14.74
C THR A 35 9.68 -40.47 13.85
N ASN A 36 8.44 -40.97 13.80
CA ASN A 36 8.09 -42.25 13.18
C ASN A 36 7.58 -42.11 11.74
N SER A 37 7.24 -40.89 11.31
CA SER A 37 6.67 -40.67 9.97
C SER A 37 7.68 -40.83 8.84
N GLY A 38 8.98 -40.80 9.14
CA GLY A 38 10.06 -40.81 8.15
C GLY A 38 10.14 -39.53 7.30
N ARG A 39 9.27 -38.54 7.56
CA ARG A 39 9.23 -37.28 6.81
C ARG A 39 10.08 -36.22 7.51
N PRO A 40 10.83 -35.42 6.76
CA PRO A 40 11.45 -34.23 7.32
C PRO A 40 10.40 -33.25 7.84
N ALA A 41 10.74 -32.50 8.89
CA ALA A 41 9.82 -31.56 9.52
C ALA A 41 10.51 -30.28 10.00
N LEU A 42 9.85 -29.14 9.82
CA LEU A 42 10.19 -27.90 10.51
C LEU A 42 9.19 -27.67 11.65
N VAL A 43 9.69 -27.65 12.89
CA VAL A 43 8.86 -27.55 14.09
C VAL A 43 9.12 -26.25 14.85
N LYS A 44 8.06 -25.48 15.09
CA LYS A 44 8.07 -24.26 15.91
C LYS A 44 7.69 -24.56 17.36
N PHE A 45 8.65 -24.41 18.27
CA PHE A 45 8.41 -24.42 19.70
C PHE A 45 8.07 -23.01 20.16
N PHE A 46 6.88 -22.82 20.74
CA PHE A 46 6.35 -21.51 21.13
C PHE A 46 5.70 -21.54 22.51
N ALA A 47 5.32 -20.35 23.00
CA ALA A 47 4.44 -20.16 24.13
C ALA A 47 3.38 -19.09 23.79
N PRO A 48 2.13 -19.22 24.23
CA PRO A 48 1.02 -18.35 23.81
C PRO A 48 1.16 -16.91 24.33
N TRP A 49 1.90 -16.69 25.42
CA TRP A 49 2.17 -15.37 25.98
C TRP A 49 3.37 -14.65 25.33
N CYS A 50 4.16 -15.34 24.51
CA CYS A 50 5.37 -14.76 23.92
C CYS A 50 5.06 -13.81 22.74
N GLY A 51 5.41 -12.53 22.87
CA GLY A 51 5.19 -11.52 21.83
C GLY A 51 5.87 -11.85 20.48
N HIS A 52 7.10 -12.36 20.50
CA HIS A 52 7.81 -12.77 19.28
C HIS A 52 7.15 -13.98 18.61
N CYS A 53 6.57 -14.91 19.38
CA CYS A 53 5.82 -16.04 18.83
C CYS A 53 4.54 -15.59 18.11
N LYS A 54 3.82 -14.63 18.69
CA LYS A 54 2.62 -14.03 18.09
C LYS A 54 2.95 -13.31 16.79
N LYS A 55 4.01 -12.48 16.78
CA LYS A 55 4.46 -11.77 15.57
C LYS A 55 4.83 -12.74 14.43
N MET A 56 5.44 -13.88 14.75
CA MET A 56 5.83 -14.89 13.76
C MET A 56 4.67 -15.83 13.35
N ALA A 57 3.54 -15.84 14.06
CA ALA A 57 2.47 -16.80 13.78
C ALA A 57 1.93 -16.69 12.34
N PRO A 58 1.59 -15.48 11.80
CA PRO A 58 1.07 -15.35 10.44
C PRO A 58 2.03 -15.92 9.39
N THR A 59 3.31 -15.51 9.43
CA THR A 59 4.34 -16.00 8.49
C THR A 59 4.57 -17.51 8.58
N TYR A 60 4.38 -18.11 9.76
CA TYR A 60 4.53 -19.56 9.93
C TYR A 60 3.29 -20.33 9.47
N ASP A 61 2.10 -19.73 9.58
CA ASP A 61 0.87 -20.28 9.01
C ASP A 61 0.93 -20.25 7.46
N GLU A 62 1.40 -19.14 6.88
CA GLU A 62 1.68 -19.04 5.43
C GLU A 62 2.68 -20.10 4.93
N LEU A 63 3.69 -20.41 5.76
CA LEU A 63 4.62 -21.49 5.45
C LEU A 63 3.90 -22.85 5.42
N GLY A 64 2.99 -23.10 6.36
CA GLY A 64 2.14 -24.30 6.34
C GLY A 64 1.31 -24.38 5.06
N ASP A 65 0.71 -23.27 4.64
CA ASP A 65 -0.08 -23.18 3.42
C ASP A 65 0.75 -23.45 2.15
N ALA A 66 1.96 -22.90 2.09
CA ALA A 66 2.88 -23.09 0.96
C ALA A 66 3.27 -24.56 0.76
N PHE A 67 3.40 -25.33 1.84
CA PHE A 67 3.75 -26.75 1.81
C PHE A 67 2.56 -27.70 1.88
N ALA A 68 1.32 -27.19 1.96
CA ALA A 68 0.10 -28.01 2.13
C ALA A 68 -0.06 -29.06 1.02
N SER A 69 0.23 -28.69 -0.22
CA SER A 69 0.13 -29.56 -1.41
C SER A 69 1.17 -30.69 -1.46
N VAL A 70 2.21 -30.61 -0.64
CA VAL A 70 3.30 -31.60 -0.52
C VAL A 70 3.48 -32.05 0.93
N SER A 71 2.40 -32.00 1.72
CA SER A 71 2.39 -32.36 3.13
C SER A 71 2.71 -33.84 3.39
N ASP A 72 2.60 -34.69 2.37
CA ASP A 72 3.09 -36.07 2.35
C ASP A 72 4.62 -36.18 2.27
N GLN A 73 5.32 -35.12 1.85
CA GLN A 73 6.78 -35.10 1.68
C GLN A 73 7.50 -34.32 2.78
N VAL A 74 6.89 -33.30 3.37
CA VAL A 74 7.47 -32.50 4.46
C VAL A 74 6.39 -32.00 5.42
N VAL A 75 6.72 -31.98 6.71
CA VAL A 75 5.80 -31.58 7.79
C VAL A 75 6.12 -30.18 8.29
N ILE A 76 5.12 -29.29 8.30
CA ILE A 76 5.18 -28.01 8.99
C ILE A 76 4.33 -28.10 10.25
N ALA A 77 4.95 -27.92 11.42
CA ALA A 77 4.29 -28.16 12.68
C ALA A 77 4.68 -27.15 13.78
N LYS A 78 3.86 -27.05 14.82
CA LYS A 78 4.09 -26.21 15.99
C LYS A 78 3.76 -26.95 17.27
N VAL A 79 4.42 -26.58 18.37
CA VAL A 79 4.18 -27.13 19.70
C VAL A 79 4.22 -26.00 20.74
N ASP A 80 3.18 -25.92 21.56
CA ASP A 80 3.18 -25.10 22.76
C ASP A 80 4.05 -25.79 23.82
N ALA A 81 5.30 -25.39 23.93
CA ALA A 81 6.26 -26.00 24.83
C ALA A 81 6.19 -25.42 26.25
N ASP A 82 5.39 -24.37 26.48
CA ASP A 82 5.06 -23.92 27.84
C ASP A 82 3.97 -24.81 28.45
N LYS A 83 2.99 -25.22 27.63
CA LYS A 83 1.99 -26.23 27.99
C LYS A 83 2.56 -27.65 28.01
N HIS A 84 3.39 -28.01 27.03
CA HIS A 84 3.98 -29.34 26.87
C HIS A 84 5.47 -29.34 27.20
N ARG A 85 5.79 -29.09 28.47
CA ARG A 85 7.16 -28.85 28.97
C ARG A 85 8.09 -30.04 28.77
N GLU A 86 7.56 -31.24 28.78
CA GLU A 86 8.27 -32.48 28.48
C GLU A 86 8.89 -32.47 27.08
N LEU A 87 8.17 -31.98 26.06
CA LEU A 87 8.71 -31.82 24.71
C LEU A 87 9.75 -30.68 24.66
N GLY A 88 9.50 -29.58 25.38
CA GLY A 88 10.47 -28.50 25.53
C GLY A 88 11.80 -28.96 26.14
N LYS A 89 11.73 -29.78 27.20
CA LYS A 89 12.91 -30.40 27.83
C LYS A 89 13.61 -31.38 26.91
N ARG A 90 12.86 -32.26 26.24
CA ARG A 90 13.40 -33.28 25.32
C ARG A 90 14.27 -32.68 24.21
N PHE A 91 13.91 -31.50 23.71
CA PHE A 91 14.63 -30.82 22.62
C PHE A 91 15.41 -29.58 23.07
N GLU A 92 15.68 -29.48 24.37
CA GLU A 92 16.51 -28.44 24.99
C GLU A 92 16.09 -27.00 24.64
N ILE A 93 14.79 -26.74 24.64
CA ILE A 93 14.23 -25.44 24.30
C ILE A 93 14.44 -24.45 25.46
N LYS A 94 15.33 -23.46 25.24
CA LYS A 94 15.72 -22.45 26.24
C LYS A 94 15.00 -21.11 26.07
N GLY A 95 14.28 -20.91 24.97
CA GLY A 95 13.59 -19.65 24.66
C GLY A 95 12.61 -19.78 23.50
N PHE A 96 11.78 -18.76 23.31
CA PHE A 96 10.69 -18.76 22.33
C PHE A 96 10.74 -17.56 21.37
N PRO A 97 10.36 -17.72 20.09
CA PRO A 97 10.19 -19.00 19.41
C PRO A 97 11.55 -19.66 19.13
N THR A 98 11.59 -20.99 19.17
CA THR A 98 12.72 -21.79 18.69
C THR A 98 12.24 -22.69 17.56
N LEU A 99 12.96 -22.71 16.43
CA LEU A 99 12.67 -23.59 15.30
C LEU A 99 13.69 -24.72 15.26
N LYS A 100 13.19 -25.94 15.04
CA LYS A 100 14.01 -27.16 14.93
C LYS A 100 13.68 -27.88 13.63
N TRP A 101 14.71 -28.28 12.91
CA TRP A 101 14.60 -29.10 11.70
C TRP A 101 14.89 -30.56 12.03
N PHE A 102 13.92 -31.41 11.73
CA PHE A 102 14.00 -32.86 11.80
C PHE A 102 14.19 -33.38 10.37
N ASP A 103 15.17 -34.25 10.15
CA ASP A 103 15.50 -34.74 8.81
C ASP A 103 14.70 -35.98 8.40
N GLY A 104 13.82 -36.48 9.27
CA GLY A 104 13.04 -37.70 9.08
C GLY A 104 13.85 -38.99 9.23
N LYS A 105 15.13 -38.90 9.58
CA LYS A 105 16.06 -40.05 9.67
C LYS A 105 16.60 -40.27 11.08
N SER A 106 16.65 -39.21 11.88
CA SER A 106 17.14 -39.26 13.26
C SER A 106 16.20 -38.54 14.23
N ASP A 107 16.31 -38.88 15.50
CA ASP A 107 15.63 -38.23 16.61
C ASP A 107 16.34 -36.93 17.07
N LYS A 108 17.43 -36.54 16.41
CA LYS A 108 18.26 -35.39 16.76
C LYS A 108 18.04 -34.24 15.78
N PRO A 109 17.19 -33.27 16.11
CA PRO A 109 16.97 -32.12 15.24
C PRO A 109 18.15 -31.14 15.30
N ILE A 110 18.33 -30.41 14.21
CA ILE A 110 19.22 -29.24 14.15
C ILE A 110 18.42 -27.96 14.39
N THR A 111 19.02 -26.98 15.05
CA THR A 111 18.39 -25.65 15.20
C THR A 111 18.35 -24.95 13.85
N TYR A 112 17.22 -24.33 13.54
CA TYR A 112 17.13 -23.39 12.44
C TYR A 112 17.50 -21.99 12.95
N ASP A 113 18.62 -21.46 12.47
CA ASP A 113 19.21 -20.18 12.90
C ASP A 113 19.18 -19.11 11.81
N SER A 114 18.48 -19.35 10.70
CA SER A 114 18.30 -18.39 9.61
C SER A 114 17.17 -17.38 9.88
N ALA A 115 17.00 -16.41 8.97
CA ALA A 115 15.93 -15.42 9.05
C ALA A 115 14.53 -16.07 9.13
N ARG A 116 13.61 -15.48 9.88
CA ARG A 116 12.25 -16.01 10.11
C ARG A 116 11.22 -15.48 9.12
N THR A 117 11.65 -15.20 7.89
CA THR A 117 10.79 -14.80 6.78
C THR A 117 10.30 -16.04 6.04
N LEU A 118 9.17 -15.92 5.34
CA LEU A 118 8.63 -17.01 4.53
C LEU A 118 9.63 -17.49 3.47
N GLU A 119 10.31 -16.56 2.79
CA GLU A 119 11.33 -16.88 1.79
C GLU A 119 12.49 -17.70 2.37
N ALA A 120 13.06 -17.27 3.51
CA ALA A 120 14.20 -17.96 4.11
C ALA A 120 13.82 -19.37 4.60
N MET A 121 12.63 -19.52 5.21
CA MET A 121 12.14 -20.82 5.67
C MET A 121 11.83 -21.75 4.49
N THR A 122 11.15 -21.25 3.44
CA THR A 122 10.87 -22.03 2.22
C THR A 122 12.16 -22.47 1.54
N LYS A 123 13.11 -21.54 1.34
CA LYS A 123 14.42 -21.86 0.75
C LYS A 123 15.14 -22.91 1.56
N TYR A 124 15.16 -22.78 2.89
CA TYR A 124 15.83 -23.75 3.77
C TYR A 124 15.23 -25.15 3.63
N ILE A 125 13.89 -25.26 3.61
CA ILE A 125 13.21 -26.54 3.41
C ILE A 125 13.55 -27.11 2.03
N THR A 126 13.48 -26.31 0.97
CA THR A 126 13.83 -26.72 -0.39
C THR A 126 15.29 -27.20 -0.49
N ASP A 127 16.24 -26.48 0.12
CA ASP A 127 17.66 -26.86 0.12
C ASP A 127 17.89 -28.19 0.86
N LYS A 128 17.13 -28.47 1.93
CA LYS A 128 17.26 -29.70 2.74
C LYS A 128 16.56 -30.91 2.13
N THR A 129 15.48 -30.70 1.39
CA THR A 129 14.59 -31.78 0.92
C THR A 129 14.63 -32.00 -0.60
N GLY A 130 15.08 -31.02 -1.37
CA GLY A 130 14.96 -31.00 -2.81
C GLY A 130 13.54 -30.76 -3.33
N ILE A 131 12.56 -30.55 -2.43
CA ILE A 131 11.17 -30.29 -2.80
C ILE A 131 11.09 -28.94 -3.50
N LYS A 132 10.75 -28.98 -4.78
CA LYS A 132 10.42 -27.80 -5.58
C LYS A 132 8.90 -27.66 -5.58
N LEU A 133 8.39 -26.60 -4.96
CA LEU A 133 6.97 -26.30 -4.99
C LEU A 133 6.56 -25.96 -6.44
N GLY A 134 6.01 -26.96 -7.14
CA GLY A 134 5.56 -26.86 -8.52
C GLY A 134 4.19 -26.18 -8.57
N GLY A 135 4.15 -24.87 -8.72
CA GLY A 135 2.92 -24.13 -9.03
C GLY A 135 1.86 -24.03 -7.92
N ALA A 136 2.05 -24.62 -6.74
CA ALA A 136 1.34 -24.21 -5.53
C ALA A 136 1.94 -22.87 -5.11
N ALA A 137 1.14 -21.81 -5.22
CA ALA A 137 1.48 -20.41 -5.00
C ALA A 137 2.82 -20.24 -4.28
N ALA A 138 3.89 -19.93 -5.04
CA ALA A 138 4.86 -18.96 -4.52
C ALA A 138 4.00 -17.89 -3.85
N PRO A 139 4.26 -17.52 -2.57
CA PRO A 139 3.43 -16.54 -1.89
C PRO A 139 3.13 -15.48 -2.92
N LYS A 140 1.85 -15.18 -3.17
CA LYS A 140 1.50 -13.96 -3.91
C LYS A 140 2.41 -12.96 -3.25
N LYS A 141 3.47 -12.51 -3.94
CA LYS A 141 4.29 -11.42 -3.44
C LYS A 141 3.20 -10.42 -3.10
N GLU A 142 2.97 -10.18 -1.80
CA GLU A 142 2.14 -9.04 -1.45
C GLU A 142 2.76 -7.93 -2.28
N PRO A 143 1.97 -7.32 -3.18
CA PRO A 143 2.52 -6.41 -4.16
C PRO A 143 3.45 -5.49 -3.39
N GLU A 144 4.74 -5.52 -3.74
CA GLU A 144 5.78 -4.85 -2.95
C GLU A 144 5.23 -3.48 -2.60
N SER A 145 5.15 -3.18 -1.29
CA SER A 145 4.51 -1.95 -0.82
C SER A 145 5.04 -0.79 -1.68
N PRO A 146 4.15 0.05 -2.23
CA PRO A 146 4.59 1.21 -2.99
C PRO A 146 5.29 2.24 -2.09
N VAL A 147 5.26 2.05 -0.77
CA VAL A 147 6.06 2.83 0.18
C VAL A 147 7.52 2.41 0.06
N LYS A 148 8.37 3.34 -0.36
CA LYS A 148 9.80 3.12 -0.49
C LYS A 148 10.45 2.95 0.89
N ALA A 149 10.93 1.75 1.18
CA ALA A 149 11.75 1.51 2.37
C ALA A 149 13.12 2.20 2.26
N LEU A 150 13.43 3.02 3.26
CA LEU A 150 14.71 3.70 3.41
C LEU A 150 15.57 3.05 4.48
N THR A 151 16.86 3.15 4.28
CA THR A 151 17.92 2.81 5.23
C THR A 151 18.96 3.92 5.19
N ASP A 152 19.84 3.96 6.18
CA ASP A 152 20.99 4.87 6.22
C ASP A 152 21.83 4.81 4.93
N ALA A 153 21.86 3.66 4.24
CA ALA A 153 22.60 3.47 3.00
C ALA A 153 21.95 4.13 1.76
N ASN A 154 20.64 4.34 1.75
CA ASN A 154 19.93 4.90 0.59
C ASN A 154 19.21 6.24 0.89
N PHE A 155 19.15 6.66 2.15
CA PHE A 155 18.34 7.78 2.59
C PHE A 155 18.67 9.06 1.81
N GLU A 156 19.95 9.45 1.78
CA GLU A 156 20.39 10.68 1.10
C GLU A 156 20.18 10.59 -0.41
N ALA A 157 20.52 9.46 -1.02
CA ALA A 157 20.37 9.26 -2.45
C ALA A 157 18.90 9.37 -2.92
N VAL A 158 17.95 8.97 -2.07
CA VAL A 158 16.52 9.10 -2.36
C VAL A 158 16.02 10.51 -2.06
N THR A 159 16.32 11.04 -0.87
CA THR A 159 15.76 12.32 -0.38
C THR A 159 16.38 13.57 -0.99
N ALA A 160 17.58 13.48 -1.58
CA ALA A 160 18.25 14.60 -2.25
C ALA A 160 18.07 14.59 -3.79
N ASP A 161 17.18 13.75 -4.34
CA ASP A 161 16.90 13.70 -5.78
C ASP A 161 16.33 15.07 -6.24
N PRO A 162 17.03 15.80 -7.14
CA PRO A 162 16.59 17.14 -7.54
C PRO A 162 15.31 17.14 -8.35
N ALA A 163 14.84 15.98 -8.83
CA ALA A 163 13.63 15.85 -9.63
C ALA A 163 12.42 15.37 -8.82
N LYS A 164 12.59 15.03 -7.53
CA LYS A 164 11.53 14.37 -6.75
C LYS A 164 11.33 14.97 -5.38
N GLY A 165 10.07 15.23 -5.05
CA GLY A 165 9.65 15.46 -3.67
C GLY A 165 9.52 14.14 -2.93
N VAL A 166 10.17 13.99 -1.78
CA VAL A 166 10.13 12.76 -0.98
C VAL A 166 9.41 13.00 0.34
N PHE A 167 8.31 12.30 0.57
CA PHE A 167 7.61 12.34 1.84
C PHE A 167 8.01 11.12 2.67
N VAL A 168 8.57 11.35 3.85
CA VAL A 168 9.18 10.31 4.67
C VAL A 168 8.45 10.15 5.99
N LYS A 169 8.02 8.92 6.28
CA LYS A 169 7.55 8.49 7.61
C LYS A 169 8.69 7.87 8.41
N PHE A 170 9.07 8.53 9.49
CA PHE A 170 10.00 8.01 10.49
C PHE A 170 9.19 7.27 11.56
N TYR A 171 9.48 5.99 11.78
CA TYR A 171 8.68 5.14 12.67
C TYR A 171 9.52 4.14 13.47
N ALA A 172 8.84 3.49 14.43
CA ALA A 172 9.34 2.30 15.13
C ALA A 172 8.27 1.19 15.13
N PRO A 173 8.61 -0.11 15.06
CA PRO A 173 7.61 -1.18 14.95
C PRO A 173 6.73 -1.36 16.19
N TRP A 174 7.19 -0.91 17.35
CA TRP A 174 6.46 -0.98 18.61
C TRP A 174 5.48 0.18 18.80
N CYS A 175 5.58 1.24 18.00
CA CYS A 175 4.75 2.45 18.10
C CYS A 175 3.31 2.20 17.61
N THR A 176 2.32 2.38 18.50
CA THR A 176 0.89 2.20 18.19
C THR A 176 0.39 3.17 17.14
N TYR A 177 0.70 4.46 17.26
CA TYR A 177 0.29 5.48 16.29
C TYR A 177 0.87 5.25 14.89
N CYS A 178 2.06 4.65 14.81
CA CYS A 178 2.71 4.28 13.56
C CYS A 178 1.93 3.16 12.84
N LYS A 179 1.39 2.20 13.60
CA LYS A 179 0.54 1.13 13.07
C LYS A 179 -0.80 1.68 12.57
N MET A 180 -1.38 2.64 13.30
CA MET A 180 -2.61 3.31 12.88
C MET A 180 -2.42 4.08 11.57
N LEU A 181 -1.26 4.73 11.40
CA LEU A 181 -0.92 5.47 10.17
C LEU A 181 -0.52 4.56 9.00
N ALA A 182 -0.20 3.28 9.24
CA ALA A 182 0.34 2.41 8.20
C ALA A 182 -0.61 2.27 7.00
N ALA A 183 -1.92 2.05 7.23
CA ALA A 183 -2.89 1.88 6.16
C ALA A 183 -3.13 3.17 5.33
N PRO A 184 -3.41 4.35 5.93
CA PRO A 184 -3.48 5.60 5.16
C PRO A 184 -2.19 5.94 4.41
N TYR A 185 -1.02 5.63 4.98
CA TYR A 185 0.26 5.92 4.35
C TYR A 185 0.56 4.99 3.15
N GLU A 186 0.15 3.73 3.24
CA GLU A 186 0.17 2.77 2.14
C GLU A 186 -0.75 3.21 1.00
N GLU A 187 -1.96 3.68 1.34
CA GLU A 187 -2.91 4.24 0.36
C GLU A 187 -2.39 5.53 -0.29
N LEU A 188 -1.70 6.38 0.48
CA LEU A 188 -1.02 7.57 -0.06
C LEU A 188 0.02 7.17 -1.11
N ALA A 189 0.86 6.17 -0.81
CA ALA A 189 1.83 5.65 -1.77
C ALA A 189 1.17 5.08 -3.04
N LYS A 190 0.05 4.37 -2.91
CA LYS A 190 -0.75 3.90 -4.06
C LYS A 190 -1.33 5.05 -4.88
N THR A 191 -1.81 6.09 -4.21
CA THR A 191 -2.40 7.28 -4.84
C THR A 191 -1.41 7.98 -5.77
N PHE A 192 -0.14 8.08 -5.36
CA PHE A 192 0.93 8.74 -6.12
C PHE A 192 1.84 7.78 -6.89
N ALA A 193 1.51 6.48 -6.98
CA ALA A 193 2.37 5.47 -7.61
C ALA A 193 2.67 5.73 -9.10
N ARG A 194 1.86 6.57 -9.77
CA ARG A 194 2.03 6.95 -11.19
C ARG A 194 2.65 8.33 -11.37
N ASP A 195 3.05 9.01 -10.29
CA ASP A 195 3.61 10.36 -10.32
C ASP A 195 5.12 10.31 -10.02
N PRO A 196 5.99 10.29 -11.05
CA PRO A 196 7.42 10.05 -10.86
C PRO A 196 8.17 11.17 -10.13
N SER A 197 7.55 12.34 -9.98
CA SER A 197 8.06 13.48 -9.21
C SER A 197 7.81 13.36 -7.71
N VAL A 198 7.14 12.31 -7.24
CA VAL A 198 6.84 12.08 -5.82
C VAL A 198 7.32 10.69 -5.39
N VAL A 199 7.91 10.62 -4.20
CA VAL A 199 8.22 9.35 -3.55
C VAL A 199 7.62 9.36 -2.16
N ILE A 200 6.77 8.37 -1.86
CA ILE A 200 6.28 8.11 -0.51
C ILE A 200 7.18 7.05 0.10
N ALA A 201 7.80 7.35 1.24
CA ALA A 201 8.89 6.56 1.80
C ALA A 201 8.77 6.40 3.31
N GLU A 202 9.43 5.39 3.87
CA GLU A 202 9.49 5.19 5.31
C GLU A 202 10.86 4.73 5.77
N ILE A 203 11.21 5.04 7.01
CA ILE A 203 12.43 4.57 7.66
C ILE A 203 12.14 4.09 9.07
N ASN A 204 12.65 2.90 9.38
CA ASN A 204 12.59 2.33 10.72
C ASN A 204 13.75 2.87 11.57
N CYS A 205 13.43 3.70 12.55
CA CYS A 205 14.40 4.32 13.46
C CYS A 205 14.83 3.41 14.63
N ASP A 206 14.13 2.28 14.85
CA ASP A 206 14.44 1.29 15.89
C ASP A 206 15.53 0.31 15.44
N GLU A 207 15.83 0.27 14.14
CA GLU A 207 16.82 -0.63 13.54
C GLU A 207 18.17 0.04 13.31
N LEU A 208 19.24 -0.75 13.43
CA LEU A 208 20.61 -0.30 13.16
C LEU A 208 20.79 0.27 11.75
N ALA A 209 19.98 -0.21 10.79
CA ALA A 209 20.04 0.18 9.39
C ALA A 209 19.33 1.51 9.09
N GLY A 210 18.59 2.12 10.03
CA GLY A 210 17.91 3.40 9.82
C GLY A 210 18.12 4.45 10.91
N ARG A 211 18.74 4.07 12.04
CA ARG A 211 18.90 4.96 13.19
C ARG A 211 19.76 6.20 12.91
N VAL A 212 20.75 6.14 11.99
CA VAL A 212 21.67 7.27 11.78
C VAL A 212 20.95 8.43 11.12
N ALA A 213 20.15 8.16 10.08
CA ALA A 213 19.30 9.15 9.44
C ALA A 213 18.29 9.74 10.44
N CYS A 214 17.67 8.92 11.29
CA CYS A 214 16.73 9.41 12.29
C CYS A 214 17.38 10.35 13.32
N VAL A 215 18.60 10.04 13.79
CA VAL A 215 19.35 10.94 14.67
C VAL A 215 19.75 12.22 13.94
N LYS A 216 20.26 12.13 12.71
CA LYS A 216 20.65 13.29 11.88
C LYS A 216 19.49 14.26 11.64
N HIS A 217 18.28 13.73 11.52
CA HIS A 217 17.07 14.52 11.30
C HIS A 217 16.31 14.86 12.59
N ASN A 218 16.91 14.71 13.77
CA ASN A 218 16.34 15.04 15.07
C ASN A 218 14.95 14.43 15.28
N ILE A 219 14.81 13.12 15.05
CA ILE A 219 13.56 12.41 15.27
C ILE A 219 13.46 11.99 16.74
N GLU A 220 12.58 12.64 17.49
CA GLU A 220 12.42 12.45 18.94
C GLU A 220 11.15 11.68 19.33
N SER A 221 10.18 11.57 18.42
CA SER A 221 8.91 10.87 18.64
C SER A 221 8.45 10.18 17.36
N TYR A 222 7.46 9.29 17.48
CA TYR A 222 6.96 8.51 16.34
C TYR A 222 5.43 8.48 16.29
N PRO A 223 4.81 8.48 15.08
CA PRO A 223 5.47 8.72 13.81
C PRO A 223 5.75 10.22 13.63
N THR A 224 6.91 10.54 13.03
CA THR A 224 7.23 11.87 12.52
C THR A 224 7.19 11.82 11.00
N LEU A 225 6.58 12.83 10.38
CA LEU A 225 6.49 12.96 8.94
C LEU A 225 7.29 14.19 8.50
N LYS A 226 8.13 14.05 7.47
CA LYS A 226 8.83 15.19 6.85
C LYS A 226 8.77 15.09 5.33
N TYR A 227 8.62 16.23 4.67
CA TYR A 227 8.72 16.36 3.23
C TYR A 227 10.08 16.92 2.84
N PHE A 228 10.72 16.30 1.86
CA PHE A 228 11.99 16.71 1.29
C PHE A 228 11.70 17.25 -0.12
N PRO A 229 11.69 18.57 -0.33
CA PRO A 229 11.35 19.15 -1.62
C PRO A 229 12.39 18.84 -2.69
N ALA A 230 11.93 18.66 -3.93
CA ALA A 230 12.81 18.48 -5.08
C ALA A 230 13.81 19.64 -5.19
N GLY A 231 15.11 19.32 -5.23
CA GLY A 231 16.18 20.32 -5.35
C GLY A 231 16.48 21.12 -4.08
N SER A 232 15.86 20.78 -2.94
CA SER A 232 16.15 21.36 -1.63
C SER A 232 16.88 20.36 -0.72
N SER A 233 17.81 20.85 0.08
CA SER A 233 18.43 20.07 1.17
C SER A 233 17.68 20.18 2.50
N GLU A 234 16.70 21.08 2.60
CA GLU A 234 15.99 21.37 3.84
C GLU A 234 14.64 20.64 3.89
N PRO A 235 14.45 19.71 4.85
CA PRO A 235 13.18 19.02 5.03
C PRO A 235 12.17 19.89 5.78
N ILE A 236 10.91 19.81 5.37
CA ILE A 236 9.76 20.51 5.95
C ILE A 236 9.01 19.52 6.87
N PRO A 237 8.85 19.82 8.17
CA PRO A 237 7.98 19.02 9.05
C PRO A 237 6.52 19.04 8.59
N HIS A 238 5.84 17.90 8.67
CA HIS A 238 4.41 17.80 8.41
C HIS A 238 3.63 17.76 9.72
N GLU A 239 2.89 18.83 9.98
CA GLU A 239 2.08 19.03 11.21
C GLU A 239 0.57 19.05 10.91
N GLU A 240 0.17 18.80 9.67
CA GLU A 240 -1.24 18.81 9.24
C GLU A 240 -1.92 17.44 9.45
N SER A 241 -3.19 17.32 9.02
CA SER A 241 -3.97 16.09 9.10
C SER A 241 -3.22 14.86 8.56
N ARG A 242 -3.41 13.72 9.22
CA ARG A 242 -2.84 12.42 8.86
C ARG A 242 -3.89 11.46 8.31
N THR A 243 -5.09 11.95 7.99
CA THR A 243 -6.07 11.20 7.21
C THR A 243 -5.61 11.09 5.76
N ILE A 244 -6.14 10.14 5.00
CA ILE A 244 -5.73 9.99 3.59
C ILE A 244 -6.01 11.26 2.78
N GLU A 245 -7.14 11.93 3.02
CA GLU A 245 -7.51 13.18 2.34
C GLU A 245 -6.48 14.29 2.65
N GLY A 246 -6.15 14.49 3.93
CA GLY A 246 -5.20 15.51 4.35
C GLY A 246 -3.79 15.26 3.82
N LEU A 247 -3.36 13.99 3.78
CA LEU A 247 -2.06 13.62 3.23
C LEU A 247 -2.02 13.80 1.71
N VAL A 248 -3.08 13.44 0.99
CA VAL A 248 -3.17 13.64 -0.46
C VAL A 248 -3.15 15.12 -0.81
N ASP A 249 -3.92 15.94 -0.10
CA ASP A 249 -3.95 17.38 -0.29
C ASP A 249 -2.61 18.04 -0.02
N TYR A 250 -1.92 17.63 1.05
CA TYR A 250 -0.57 18.11 1.35
C TYR A 250 0.39 17.80 0.20
N ILE A 251 0.45 16.55 -0.26
CA ILE A 251 1.36 16.15 -1.35
C ILE A 251 1.01 16.85 -2.66
N ASN A 252 -0.28 16.99 -2.99
CA ASN A 252 -0.73 17.75 -4.16
C ASN A 252 -0.20 19.19 -4.14
N ARG A 253 -0.30 19.88 -2.99
CA ARG A 253 0.21 21.25 -2.84
C ARG A 253 1.73 21.33 -2.99
N GLN A 254 2.46 20.41 -2.35
CA GLN A 254 3.92 20.42 -2.39
C GLN A 254 4.47 20.06 -3.79
N ALA A 255 3.82 19.14 -4.50
CA ALA A 255 4.31 18.61 -5.78
C ALA A 255 3.63 19.23 -7.02
N GLY A 256 2.65 20.13 -6.85
CA GLY A 256 1.87 20.68 -7.97
C GLY A 256 1.01 19.63 -8.68
N LEU A 257 0.52 18.64 -7.93
CA LEU A 257 -0.29 17.53 -8.44
C LEU A 257 -1.77 17.72 -8.07
N ASN A 258 -2.63 16.84 -8.60
CA ASN A 258 -4.08 16.97 -8.50
C ASN A 258 -4.76 15.60 -8.35
N ARG A 259 -4.19 14.74 -7.50
CA ARG A 259 -4.72 13.41 -7.21
C ARG A 259 -5.87 13.45 -6.21
N LEU A 260 -6.73 12.44 -6.27
CA LEU A 260 -7.71 12.10 -5.24
C LEU A 260 -7.28 10.80 -4.54
N PRO A 261 -7.74 10.52 -3.31
CA PRO A 261 -7.60 9.20 -2.71
C PRO A 261 -7.98 8.09 -3.70
N GLY A 262 -7.14 7.06 -3.81
CA GLY A 262 -7.28 6.01 -4.82
C GLY A 262 -6.62 6.30 -6.17
N GLY A 263 -5.96 7.45 -6.34
CA GLY A 263 -5.12 7.77 -7.50
C GLY A 263 -5.85 8.34 -8.71
N GLY A 264 -7.15 8.64 -8.59
CA GLY A 264 -7.89 9.43 -9.57
C GLY A 264 -7.40 10.88 -9.64
N LEU A 265 -7.92 11.66 -10.58
CA LEU A 265 -7.59 13.08 -10.73
C LEU A 265 -8.80 13.96 -10.40
N ASN A 266 -8.57 15.08 -9.70
CA ASN A 266 -9.61 16.08 -9.43
C ASN A 266 -9.85 17.00 -10.65
N SER A 267 -10.80 17.95 -10.53
CA SER A 267 -11.21 18.86 -11.62
C SER A 267 -10.13 19.84 -12.10
N LYS A 268 -9.09 20.08 -11.28
CA LYS A 268 -7.99 21.00 -11.59
C LYS A 268 -6.88 20.34 -12.41
N ALA A 269 -6.82 19.01 -12.43
CA ALA A 269 -5.77 18.30 -13.13
C ALA A 269 -5.73 18.63 -14.63
N GLY A 270 -4.55 19.03 -15.12
CA GLY A 270 -4.31 19.37 -16.53
C GLY A 270 -4.70 20.80 -16.92
N ARG A 271 -5.36 21.55 -16.04
CA ARG A 271 -5.73 22.93 -16.30
C ARG A 271 -4.55 23.88 -16.13
N ILE A 272 -4.63 25.03 -16.79
CA ILE A 272 -3.63 26.10 -16.72
C ILE A 272 -4.34 27.37 -16.28
N GLU A 273 -4.10 27.83 -15.05
CA GLU A 273 -4.90 28.92 -14.44
C GLU A 273 -4.91 30.20 -15.30
N VAL A 274 -3.76 30.62 -15.83
CA VAL A 274 -3.68 31.82 -16.69
C VAL A 274 -4.52 31.71 -17.97
N LEU A 275 -4.76 30.50 -18.48
CA LEU A 275 -5.64 30.28 -19.62
C LEU A 275 -7.10 30.15 -19.18
N ASP A 276 -7.35 29.55 -18.02
CA ASP A 276 -8.68 29.44 -17.44
C ASP A 276 -9.28 30.82 -17.07
N ASP A 277 -8.42 31.77 -16.67
CA ASP A 277 -8.77 33.18 -16.43
C ASP A 277 -9.28 33.85 -17.71
N ILE A 278 -8.58 33.63 -18.83
CA ILE A 278 -8.99 34.14 -20.14
C ILE A 278 -10.32 33.52 -20.56
N ILE A 279 -10.50 32.20 -20.36
CA ILE A 279 -11.80 31.56 -20.61
C ILE A 279 -12.87 32.22 -19.75
N ARG A 280 -12.63 32.42 -18.46
CA ARG A 280 -13.58 33.05 -17.53
C ARG A 280 -14.03 34.42 -18.04
N GLU A 281 -13.10 35.23 -18.51
CA GLU A 281 -13.36 36.57 -19.02
C GLU A 281 -14.11 36.57 -20.37
N LYS A 282 -13.79 35.61 -21.24
CA LYS A 282 -14.28 35.55 -22.62
C LYS A 282 -15.54 34.72 -22.79
N LEU A 283 -15.83 33.81 -21.88
CA LEU A 283 -16.98 32.90 -21.97
C LEU A 283 -18.32 33.65 -22.08
N PRO A 284 -18.61 34.70 -21.28
CA PRO A 284 -19.84 35.49 -21.45
C PRO A 284 -19.92 36.23 -22.80
N LYS A 285 -18.76 36.45 -23.44
CA LYS A 285 -18.62 37.11 -24.75
C LYS A 285 -18.60 36.10 -25.91
N GLY A 286 -18.94 34.84 -25.66
CA GLY A 286 -18.97 33.78 -26.67
C GLY A 286 -17.59 33.29 -27.13
N LEU A 287 -16.55 33.48 -26.31
CA LEU A 287 -15.17 33.02 -26.56
C LEU A 287 -14.52 33.63 -27.83
N VAL A 288 -15.01 34.77 -28.32
CA VAL A 288 -14.47 35.43 -29.51
C VAL A 288 -13.02 35.86 -29.29
N GLY A 289 -12.13 35.49 -30.22
CA GLY A 289 -10.70 35.86 -30.21
C GLY A 289 -9.86 35.09 -29.19
N VAL A 290 -10.43 34.09 -28.50
CA VAL A 290 -9.72 33.32 -27.47
C VAL A 290 -8.53 32.54 -28.03
N HIS A 291 -8.62 32.09 -29.29
CA HIS A 291 -7.54 31.39 -29.98
C HIS A 291 -6.27 32.23 -30.05
N ASP A 292 -6.38 33.48 -30.52
CA ASP A 292 -5.23 34.36 -30.73
C ASP A 292 -4.58 34.75 -29.40
N GLU A 293 -5.39 35.01 -28.36
CA GLU A 293 -4.88 35.27 -27.01
C GLU A 293 -4.14 34.06 -26.43
N PHE A 294 -4.63 32.85 -26.65
CA PHE A 294 -3.91 31.65 -26.25
C PHE A 294 -2.60 31.48 -27.01
N VAL A 295 -2.58 31.68 -28.32
CA VAL A 295 -1.35 31.59 -29.13
C VAL A 295 -0.27 32.52 -28.58
N GLU A 296 -0.64 33.73 -28.16
CA GLU A 296 0.29 34.66 -27.53
C GLU A 296 0.69 34.22 -26.12
N LYS A 297 -0.27 33.81 -25.28
CA LYS A 297 -0.03 33.48 -23.87
C LYS A 297 0.73 32.18 -23.65
N VAL A 298 0.67 31.22 -24.57
CA VAL A 298 1.41 29.96 -24.45
C VAL A 298 2.88 30.08 -24.87
N LYS A 299 3.31 31.22 -25.44
CA LYS A 299 4.72 31.43 -25.79
C LYS A 299 5.59 31.37 -24.53
N GLY A 300 6.52 30.42 -24.48
CA GLY A 300 7.39 30.20 -23.32
C GLY A 300 6.73 29.47 -22.15
N LEU A 301 5.47 29.02 -22.29
CA LEU A 301 4.81 28.22 -21.27
C LEU A 301 5.15 26.73 -21.46
N GLU A 302 5.97 26.19 -20.56
CA GLU A 302 6.28 24.76 -20.55
C GLU A 302 5.17 23.96 -19.84
N HIS A 303 4.09 23.67 -20.57
CA HIS A 303 3.02 22.80 -20.07
C HIS A 303 2.48 21.86 -21.15
N LYS A 304 2.37 20.57 -20.82
CA LYS A 304 1.89 19.48 -21.68
C LYS A 304 0.61 19.82 -22.47
N TYR A 305 -0.30 20.57 -21.85
CA TYR A 305 -1.62 20.87 -22.43
C TYR A 305 -1.75 22.26 -23.05
N ALA A 306 -0.71 23.10 -23.06
CA ALA A 306 -0.78 24.44 -23.63
C ALA A 306 -1.25 24.42 -25.11
N ALA A 307 -0.66 23.53 -25.92
CA ALA A 307 -1.08 23.33 -27.31
C ALA A 307 -2.50 22.75 -27.46
N TYR A 308 -3.01 22.04 -26.44
CA TYR A 308 -4.36 21.51 -26.44
C TYR A 308 -5.40 22.62 -26.25
N TYR A 309 -5.15 23.58 -25.35
CA TYR A 309 -5.99 24.79 -25.19
C TYR A 309 -6.13 25.55 -26.52
N VAL A 310 -5.01 25.84 -27.19
CA VAL A 310 -5.00 26.52 -28.51
C VAL A 310 -5.81 25.73 -29.55
N ARG A 311 -5.66 24.40 -29.58
CA ARG A 311 -6.40 23.53 -30.51
C ARG A 311 -7.90 23.56 -30.25
N VAL A 312 -8.33 23.49 -28.99
CA VAL A 312 -9.75 23.53 -28.62
C VAL A 312 -10.35 24.88 -29.01
N ALA A 313 -9.67 25.98 -28.70
CA ALA A 313 -10.07 27.33 -29.09
C ALA A 313 -10.27 27.45 -30.61
N LYS A 314 -9.30 27.00 -31.42
CA LYS A 314 -9.42 26.98 -32.88
C LYS A 314 -10.63 26.16 -33.36
N LYS A 315 -10.84 24.99 -32.77
CA LYS A 315 -11.94 24.10 -33.17
C LYS A 315 -13.33 24.67 -32.84
N LEU A 316 -13.43 25.48 -31.79
CA LEU A 316 -14.66 26.19 -31.44
C LEU A 316 -15.04 27.27 -32.47
N GLU A 317 -14.06 27.92 -33.10
CA GLU A 317 -14.31 28.87 -34.20
C GLU A 317 -14.88 28.18 -35.44
N GLU A 318 -14.44 26.95 -35.71
CA GLU A 318 -14.92 26.12 -36.83
C GLU A 318 -16.29 25.45 -36.54
N LYS A 319 -16.51 25.01 -35.29
CA LYS A 319 -17.70 24.25 -34.88
C LYS A 319 -18.10 24.58 -33.45
N LYS A 320 -19.20 25.31 -33.27
CA LYS A 320 -19.73 25.73 -31.95
C LYS A 320 -19.93 24.57 -30.98
N ASP A 321 -20.47 23.45 -31.45
CA ASP A 321 -20.73 22.26 -30.61
C ASP A 321 -19.52 21.33 -30.44
N TYR A 322 -18.30 21.77 -30.81
CA TYR A 322 -17.10 20.93 -30.74
C TYR A 322 -16.84 20.40 -29.33
N VAL A 323 -16.85 21.28 -28.32
CA VAL A 323 -16.53 20.92 -26.93
C VAL A 323 -17.49 19.84 -26.41
N LYS A 324 -18.79 20.01 -26.62
CA LYS A 324 -19.80 19.03 -26.21
C LYS A 324 -19.57 17.67 -26.85
N GLY A 325 -19.39 17.63 -28.18
CA GLY A 325 -19.15 16.38 -28.90
C GLY A 325 -17.83 15.68 -28.51
N GLU A 326 -16.79 16.46 -28.23
CA GLU A 326 -15.50 15.92 -27.78
C GLU A 326 -15.59 15.37 -26.34
N LEU A 327 -16.28 16.06 -25.44
CA LEU A 327 -16.55 15.56 -24.09
C LEU A 327 -17.31 14.23 -24.13
N GLU A 328 -18.39 14.14 -24.91
CA GLU A 328 -19.15 12.90 -25.10
C GLU A 328 -18.26 11.77 -25.64
N ARG A 329 -17.42 12.06 -26.64
CA ARG A 329 -16.48 11.08 -27.21
C ARG A 329 -15.50 10.57 -26.17
N LEU A 330 -14.88 11.47 -25.40
CA LEU A 330 -13.90 11.13 -24.37
C LEU A 330 -14.53 10.36 -23.21
N THR A 331 -15.72 10.77 -22.74
CA THR A 331 -16.49 10.05 -21.72
C THR A 331 -16.78 8.63 -22.18
N ASN A 332 -17.27 8.46 -23.42
CA ASN A 332 -17.53 7.14 -23.98
C ASN A 332 -16.27 6.25 -24.06
N MET A 333 -15.08 6.83 -24.25
CA MET A 333 -13.84 6.06 -24.22
C MET A 333 -13.51 5.54 -22.83
N VAL A 334 -13.70 6.35 -21.78
CA VAL A 334 -13.44 5.94 -20.39
C VAL A 334 -14.48 4.92 -19.94
N THR A 335 -15.77 5.17 -20.20
CA THR A 335 -16.87 4.29 -19.79
C THR A 335 -16.81 2.90 -20.44
N LYS A 336 -16.28 2.80 -21.67
CA LYS A 336 -16.06 1.50 -22.32
C LYS A 336 -15.04 0.61 -21.60
N GLY A 337 -14.19 1.18 -20.75
CA GLY A 337 -13.16 0.45 -20.02
C GLY A 337 -12.02 -0.06 -20.90
N GLY A 338 -11.08 -0.79 -20.28
CA GLY A 338 -9.94 -1.41 -20.98
C GLY A 338 -8.78 -0.49 -21.35
N LEU A 339 -8.82 0.78 -20.90
CA LEU A 339 -7.71 1.72 -21.09
C LEU A 339 -6.66 1.57 -19.98
N HIS A 340 -5.39 1.77 -20.34
CA HIS A 340 -4.31 1.90 -19.36
C HIS A 340 -4.54 3.13 -18.47
N ALA A 341 -4.13 3.06 -17.20
CA ALA A 341 -4.37 4.14 -16.23
C ALA A 341 -3.81 5.50 -16.69
N ASP A 342 -2.61 5.52 -17.26
CA ASP A 342 -2.03 6.77 -17.83
C ASP A 342 -2.88 7.35 -18.96
N LYS A 343 -3.58 6.48 -19.71
CA LYS A 343 -4.47 6.93 -20.77
C LYS A 343 -5.77 7.47 -20.21
N VAL A 344 -6.28 6.90 -19.13
CA VAL A 344 -7.40 7.44 -18.37
C VAL A 344 -7.03 8.83 -17.84
N ASP A 345 -5.88 8.97 -17.19
CA ASP A 345 -5.37 10.25 -16.68
C ASP A 345 -5.26 11.31 -17.81
N ASP A 346 -4.69 10.97 -18.97
CA ASP A 346 -4.63 11.86 -20.15
C ASP A 346 -6.02 12.30 -20.64
N ILE A 347 -7.00 11.39 -20.63
CA ILE A 347 -8.37 11.72 -21.04
C ILE A 347 -9.06 12.59 -20.00
N THR A 348 -8.94 12.27 -18.70
CA THR A 348 -9.52 13.03 -17.60
C THR A 348 -9.02 14.48 -17.59
N GLN A 349 -7.70 14.67 -17.76
CA GLN A 349 -7.13 16.02 -17.86
C GLN A 349 -7.68 16.82 -19.05
N ARG A 350 -7.87 16.17 -20.22
CA ARG A 350 -8.50 16.83 -21.37
C ARG A 350 -9.98 17.14 -21.13
N GLN A 351 -10.71 16.25 -20.46
CA GLN A 351 -12.09 16.50 -20.07
C GLN A 351 -12.17 17.70 -19.13
N ASN A 352 -11.31 17.80 -18.12
CA ASN A 352 -11.24 18.95 -17.21
C ASN A 352 -11.02 20.28 -17.96
N ILE A 353 -10.12 20.28 -18.95
CA ILE A 353 -9.89 21.45 -19.80
C ILE A 353 -11.15 21.79 -20.60
N LEU A 354 -11.76 20.81 -21.27
CA LEU A 354 -12.97 21.02 -22.09
C LEU A 354 -14.16 21.52 -21.27
N LYS A 355 -14.35 21.00 -20.05
CA LYS A 355 -15.38 21.46 -19.11
C LYS A 355 -15.26 22.95 -18.80
N ARG A 356 -14.03 23.48 -18.73
CA ARG A 356 -13.79 24.92 -18.56
C ARG A 356 -14.35 25.74 -19.72
N PHE A 357 -14.18 25.29 -20.96
CA PHE A 357 -14.78 25.95 -22.14
C PHE A 357 -16.32 25.85 -22.16
N ASN A 358 -16.89 24.86 -21.47
CA ASN A 358 -18.33 24.68 -21.33
C ASN A 358 -18.94 25.51 -20.19
N GLY A 359 -18.12 26.26 -19.44
CA GLY A 359 -18.57 27.07 -18.32
C GLY A 359 -18.82 26.30 -17.03
N GLU A 360 -18.41 25.04 -16.95
CA GLU A 360 -18.48 24.29 -15.71
C GLU A 360 -17.48 24.88 -14.70
N GLU A 361 -17.97 25.14 -13.49
CA GLU A 361 -17.15 25.57 -12.36
C GLU A 361 -16.52 24.36 -11.65
N ASP A 362 -15.53 24.62 -10.81
CA ASP A 362 -14.99 23.58 -9.94
C ASP A 362 -16.09 23.04 -9.02
N GLU A 363 -16.19 21.72 -8.90
CA GLU A 363 -16.97 21.13 -7.83
C GLU A 363 -16.32 21.55 -6.50
N VAL A 364 -16.99 22.45 -5.77
CA VAL A 364 -16.60 22.81 -4.41
C VAL A 364 -16.87 21.58 -3.55
N VAL A 365 -15.82 20.81 -3.24
CA VAL A 365 -15.90 19.80 -2.19
C VAL A 365 -16.03 20.59 -0.88
N SER A 366 -17.25 20.70 -0.37
CA SER A 366 -17.52 21.30 0.92
C SER A 366 -16.84 20.46 1.99
N GLU A 367 -15.84 21.02 2.67
CA GLU A 367 -15.36 20.50 3.95
C GLU A 367 -16.54 20.51 4.93
N GLU A 368 -17.13 19.35 5.21
CA GLU A 368 -17.98 19.20 6.39
C GLU A 368 -17.10 19.44 7.61
N LYS A 369 -17.17 20.66 8.15
CA LYS A 369 -16.78 20.95 9.52
C LYS A 369 -17.64 20.08 10.43
N LYS A 370 -17.08 18.96 10.90
CA LYS A 370 -17.56 18.33 12.13
C LYS A 370 -17.04 19.19 13.27
N ASP A 371 -17.91 20.07 13.75
CA ASP A 371 -17.74 20.70 15.04
C ASP A 371 -17.66 19.59 16.09
N ASP A 372 -16.51 19.48 16.75
CA ASP A 372 -16.31 18.61 17.91
C ASP A 372 -17.22 19.11 19.03
N GLU A 373 -18.34 18.41 19.22
CA GLU A 373 -19.17 18.54 20.41
C GLU A 373 -18.38 17.91 21.57
N LYS A 374 -17.91 18.78 22.47
CA LYS A 374 -17.38 18.42 23.78
C LYS A 374 -18.46 17.65 24.53
N ASP A 375 -18.23 16.36 24.75
CA ASP A 375 -18.88 15.65 25.84
C ASP A 375 -17.87 15.39 26.96
N GLU A 376 -18.18 16.01 28.09
CA GLU A 376 -17.69 15.70 29.42
C GLU A 376 -17.89 14.21 29.71
N LEU A 377 -16.82 13.52 30.15
CA LEU A 377 -16.77 12.65 31.35
C LEU A 377 -15.37 12.08 31.56
#